data_AF-X1RV93-F1
#
_entry.id   AF-X1RV93-F1
#
_cell.length_a   1.000
_cell.length_b   1.000
_cell.length_c   1.000
_cell.angle_alpha   90.00
_cell.angle_beta   90.00
_cell.angle_gamma   90.00
#
_symmetry.space_group_name_H-M   'P 1'
#
loop_
_entity.id
_entity.type
_entity.pdbx_description
1 polymer ?
#
loop_
_entity_poly.entity_id
_entity_poly.type
_entity_poly.pdbx_seq_one_letter_code
_entity_poly.pdbx_strand_id
1 'polypeptide(L)'
;MIPRSDQLFYPFYQSDIKKGLITREEARELLEELVLNIMSHNIRPYSNAVSDFSQRFEGSEPVTVGGLNEEGEDATNELTYV
;
A
#
# COMPACT_ATOMS: atom_id res chain seq x y z
N MET A 1 -2.72 -7.91 -3.78
CA MET A 1 -2.03 -6.90 -4.63
C MET A 1 -2.84 -5.61 -4.62
N ILE A 2 -2.22 -4.47 -4.31
CA ILE A 2 -2.88 -3.15 -4.35
C ILE A 2 -2.10 -2.25 -5.34
N PRO A 3 -2.50 -2.19 -6.62
CA PRO A 3 -1.82 -1.35 -7.59
C PRO A 3 -2.16 0.13 -7.38
N ARG A 4 -1.15 1.01 -7.51
CA ARG A 4 -1.28 2.48 -7.44
C ARG A 4 -2.07 2.95 -6.21
N SER A 5 -1.69 2.45 -5.02
CA SER A 5 -2.41 2.69 -3.77
C SER A 5 -2.48 4.18 -3.41
N ASP A 6 -1.39 4.91 -3.67
CA ASP A 6 -1.31 6.35 -3.49
C ASP A 6 -2.32 7.10 -4.36
N GLN A 7 -2.59 6.63 -5.57
CA GLN A 7 -3.60 7.23 -6.46
C GLN A 7 -5.02 6.83 -6.07
N LEU A 8 -5.21 5.56 -5.69
CA LEU A 8 -6.52 5.02 -5.30
C LEU A 8 -7.08 5.73 -4.05
N PHE A 9 -6.22 5.99 -3.06
CA PHE A 9 -6.62 6.57 -1.78
C PHE A 9 -6.55 8.10 -1.75
N TYR A 10 -5.86 8.74 -2.70
CA TYR A 10 -5.67 10.20 -2.69
C TYR A 10 -6.96 11.02 -2.59
N PRO A 11 -8.05 10.71 -3.33
CA PRO A 11 -9.27 11.49 -3.25
C PRO A 11 -9.94 11.45 -1.87
N PHE A 12 -9.85 10.30 -1.19
CA PHE A 12 -10.39 10.12 0.16
C PHE A 12 -9.53 10.86 1.19
N TYR A 13 -8.21 10.69 1.11
CA TYR A 13 -7.26 11.41 1.94
C TYR A 13 -7.46 12.93 1.85
N GLN A 14 -7.50 13.49 0.64
CA GLN A 14 -7.72 14.94 0.45
C GLN A 14 -9.08 15.41 0.99
N SER A 15 -10.15 14.64 0.75
CA SER A 15 -11.48 14.94 1.28
C SER A 15 -11.45 15.06 2.81
N ASP A 16 -10.82 14.10 3.46
CA ASP A 16 -10.92 13.92 4.90
C ASP A 16 -9.99 14.87 5.65
N ILE A 17 -8.80 15.16 5.08
CA ILE A 17 -7.93 16.25 5.53
C ILE A 17 -8.65 17.60 5.43
N LYS A 18 -9.32 17.89 4.30
CA LYS A 18 -10.03 19.17 4.10
C LYS A 18 -11.21 19.34 5.06
N LYS A 19 -11.89 18.24 5.40
CA LYS A 19 -12.99 18.23 6.37
C LYS A 19 -12.51 18.19 7.82
N GLY A 20 -11.21 18.01 8.06
CA GLY A 20 -10.64 17.84 9.40
C GLY A 20 -11.10 16.56 10.10
N LEU A 21 -11.42 15.51 9.33
CA LEU A 21 -11.84 14.21 9.87
C LEU A 21 -10.65 13.38 10.36
N ILE A 22 -9.50 13.56 9.72
CA ILE A 22 -8.23 12.96 10.07
C ILE A 22 -7.11 13.99 9.93
N THR A 23 -6.02 13.74 10.64
CA THR A 23 -4.73 14.41 10.49
C THR A 23 -3.82 13.62 9.54
N ARG A 24 -2.73 14.24 9.11
CA ARG A 24 -1.71 13.58 8.29
C ARG A 24 -1.07 12.40 9.03
N GLU A 25 -0.85 12.54 10.33
CA GLU A 25 -0.30 11.51 11.20
C GLU A 25 -1.24 10.32 11.34
N GLU A 26 -2.55 10.55 11.52
CA GLU A 26 -3.55 9.48 11.55
C GLU A 26 -3.65 8.76 10.19
N ALA A 27 -3.57 9.50 9.08
CA ALA A 27 -3.52 8.89 7.75
C ALA A 27 -2.28 7.99 7.57
N ARG A 28 -1.11 8.41 8.08
CA ARG A 28 0.11 7.60 8.08
C ARG A 28 -0.07 6.31 8.88
N GLU A 29 -0.61 6.41 10.09
CA GLU A 29 -0.85 5.25 10.95
C GLU A 29 -1.80 4.23 10.28
N LEU A 30 -2.87 4.69 9.63
CA LEU A 30 -3.78 3.83 8.87
C LEU A 30 -3.08 3.11 7.70
N LEU A 31 -2.18 3.79 6.99
CA LEU A 31 -1.41 3.18 5.90
C LEU A 31 -0.37 2.19 6.44
N GLU A 32 0.28 2.48 7.56
CA GLU A 32 1.17 1.56 8.27
C GLU A 32 0.41 0.28 8.68
N GLU A 33 -0.80 0.41 9.24
CA GLU A 33 -1.66 -0.72 9.61
C GLU A 33 -2.08 -1.54 8.38
N LEU A 34 -2.44 -0.88 7.28
CA LEU A 34 -2.76 -1.55 6.02
C LEU A 34 -1.57 -2.39 5.52
N VAL A 35 -0.36 -1.83 5.54
CA VAL A 35 0.86 -2.55 5.14
C VAL A 35 1.13 -3.75 6.05
N LEU A 36 0.99 -3.59 7.36
CA LEU A 36 1.12 -4.70 8.31
C LEU A 36 0.11 -5.82 8.04
N ASN A 37 -1.13 -5.45 7.71
CA ASN A 37 -2.17 -6.41 7.39
C ASN A 37 -1.88 -7.16 6.09
N ILE A 38 -1.40 -6.47 5.04
CA ILE A 38 -0.92 -7.10 3.79
C ILE A 38 0.22 -8.09 4.09
N MET A 39 1.18 -7.69 4.93
CA MET A 39 2.30 -8.56 5.31
C MET A 39 1.84 -9.80 6.09
N SER A 40 0.74 -9.72 6.83
CA SER A 40 0.17 -10.89 7.53
C SER A 40 -0.25 -12.00 6.56
N HIS A 41 -0.66 -11.67 5.34
CA HIS A 41 -1.02 -12.66 4.30
C HIS A 41 0.17 -13.46 3.77
N ASN A 42 1.39 -13.04 4.08
CA ASN A 42 2.62 -13.72 3.68
C ASN A 42 2.92 -14.94 4.58
N ILE A 43 2.23 -15.05 5.72
CA ILE A 43 2.31 -16.21 6.60
C ILE A 43 1.38 -17.30 6.07
N ARG A 44 1.91 -18.16 5.21
CA ARG A 44 1.16 -19.29 4.63
C ARG A 44 1.75 -20.62 5.09
N PRO A 45 0.93 -21.57 5.59
CA PRO A 45 1.40 -22.89 5.95
C PRO A 45 1.72 -23.68 4.67
N TYR A 46 2.99 -23.66 4.26
CA TYR A 46 3.50 -24.48 3.16
C TYR A 46 4.10 -25.78 3.68
N SER A 47 4.01 -26.85 2.87
CA SER A 47 4.75 -28.08 3.14
C SER A 47 6.25 -27.83 3.01
N ASN A 48 7.07 -28.65 3.69
CA ASN A 48 8.52 -28.51 3.65
C ASN A 48 9.07 -28.57 2.20
N ALA A 49 8.48 -29.41 1.36
CA ALA A 49 8.85 -29.52 -0.05
C ALA A 49 8.62 -28.23 -0.84
N VAL A 50 7.53 -27.49 -0.58
CA VAL A 50 7.26 -26.21 -1.24
C VAL A 50 8.16 -25.12 -0.65
N SER A 51 8.41 -25.14 0.65
CA SER A 51 9.26 -24.16 1.34
C SER A 51 10.73 -24.19 0.96
N ASP A 52 11.21 -25.28 0.36
CA ASP A 52 12.59 -25.39 -0.13
C ASP A 52 12.76 -24.71 -1.50
N PHE A 53 11.66 -24.49 -2.23
CA PHE A 53 11.65 -23.82 -3.54
C PHE A 53 11.05 -22.42 -3.51
N SER A 54 10.21 -22.11 -2.52
CA SER A 54 9.66 -20.76 -2.30
C SER A 54 10.33 -20.08 -1.12
N GLN A 55 10.57 -18.76 -1.19
CA GLN A 55 10.93 -18.03 0.01
C GLN A 55 9.73 -18.10 0.96
N ARG A 56 9.93 -18.62 2.17
CA ARG A 56 8.88 -18.97 3.15
C ARG A 56 7.95 -17.82 3.56
N PHE A 57 8.30 -16.59 3.17
CA PHE A 57 7.56 -15.35 3.46
C PHE A 57 7.52 -14.41 2.25
N GLU A 58 7.68 -14.94 1.02
CA GLU A 58 7.58 -14.12 -0.19
C GLU A 58 6.14 -13.62 -0.33
N GLY A 59 5.96 -12.35 -0.02
CA GLY A 59 4.66 -11.73 -0.15
C GLY A 59 4.26 -11.59 -1.60
N SER A 60 3.13 -12.20 -1.96
CA SER A 60 2.59 -12.14 -3.32
C SER A 60 1.82 -10.85 -3.59
N GLU A 61 1.96 -9.85 -2.72
CA GLU A 61 1.13 -8.65 -2.69
C GLU A 61 1.98 -7.39 -2.80
N PRO A 62 2.41 -7.02 -4.02
CA PRO A 62 3.13 -5.78 -4.21
C PRO A 62 2.20 -4.59 -3.97
N VAL A 63 2.79 -3.54 -3.39
CA VAL A 63 2.24 -2.19 -3.29
C VAL A 63 3.03 -1.32 -4.27
N THR A 64 2.33 -0.54 -5.08
CA THR A 64 2.94 0.33 -6.10
C THR A 64 2.49 1.76 -5.86
N VAL A 65 3.45 2.70 -5.91
CA VAL A 65 3.23 4.14 -5.71
C VAL A 65 3.95 4.95 -6.80
N GLY A 66 3.49 6.18 -7.04
CA GLY A 66 4.06 7.11 -8.01
C GLY A 66 3.85 6.69 -9.47
N GLY A 67 4.83 7.01 -10.32
CA GLY A 67 4.78 6.74 -11.75
C GLY A 67 4.16 7.88 -12.55
N LEU A 68 3.54 7.57 -13.68
CA LEU A 68 2.92 8.57 -14.56
C LEU A 68 1.38 8.45 -14.55
N ASN A 69 0.68 9.55 -14.82
CA ASN A 69 -0.77 9.56 -15.06
C ASN A 69 -1.10 9.15 -16.51
N GLU A 70 -2.39 9.21 -16.89
CA GLU A 70 -2.84 8.83 -18.24
C GLU A 70 -2.29 9.77 -19.33
N GLU A 71 -1.95 11.00 -18.94
CA GLU A 71 -1.36 12.04 -19.78
C GLU A 71 0.18 11.93 -19.89
N GLY A 72 0.81 11.01 -19.14
CA GLY A 72 2.26 10.81 -19.12
C GLY A 72 3.02 11.79 -18.24
N GLU A 73 2.34 12.52 -17.36
CA GLU A 73 2.90 13.44 -16.37
C GLU A 73 3.19 12.72 -15.05
N ASP A 74 4.08 13.27 -14.23
CA ASP A 74 4.40 12.72 -12.90
C ASP A 74 3.15 12.65 -12.02
N ALA A 75 2.83 11.44 -11.55
CA ALA A 75 1.66 11.17 -10.71
C ALA A 75 1.98 11.27 -9.20
N THR A 76 3.20 11.64 -8.83
CA THR A 76 3.60 11.80 -7.43
C THR A 76 2.66 12.75 -6.69
N ASN A 77 2.14 12.29 -5.56
CA ASN A 77 1.27 13.07 -4.69
C ASN A 77 1.72 12.95 -3.23
N GLU A 78 0.96 13.53 -2.30
CA GLU A 78 1.34 13.53 -0.88
C GLU A 78 1.40 12.12 -0.28
N LEU A 79 0.45 11.25 -0.63
CA LEU A 79 0.43 9.85 -0.17
C LEU A 79 1.56 9.01 -0.77
N THR A 80 2.20 9.44 -1.84
CA THR A 80 3.41 8.76 -2.36
C THR A 80 4.56 8.80 -1.34
N TYR A 81 4.58 9.77 -0.43
CA TYR A 81 5.62 9.97 0.59
C TYR A 81 5.22 9.55 2.01
N VAL A 82 3.94 9.22 2.21
CA VAL A 82 3.39 8.81 3.51
C VAL A 82 3.46 7.29 3.60
#